data_AF-A0A0L0V6C0-F1
#
_entry.id   AF-A0A0L0V6C0-F1
#
_cell.length_a   1.000
_cell.length_b   1.000
_cell.length_c   1.000
_cell.angle_alpha   90.00
_cell.angle_beta   90.00
_cell.angle_gamma   90.00
#
_symmetry.space_group_name_H-M   'P 1'
#
loop_
_entity.id
_entity.type
_entity.pdbx_description
1 polymer ?
#
loop_
_entity_poly.entity_id
_entity_poly.type
_entity_poly.pdbx_seq_one_letter_code
_entity_poly.pdbx_strand_id
1 'polypeptide(L)'
;MAGVVRPDVFKKIKPQEKELIFDGTEVEQFLDSYTMAADVLDGATEYDMAYQLRAFVKKDVFVIIETLDGFDTYDWPKLKAAMISYWGRTDVARFTLRDLDSLAFRQKWDPIQSYLIRNDHIDTVEEVRIRYYQAFAPGIQDKIRKVMIKNKTMITTKDRRFKLPPFKKLKEAIEEVMKDQTTLTFELSREAGPSSAFQESNKVMKRMGEERHPT
;
A
#
# COMPACT_ATOMS: atom_id res chain seq x y z
N MET A 1 -19.48 -35.71 17.37
CA MET A 1 -18.12 -35.34 16.92
C MET A 1 -17.32 -35.02 18.16
N ALA A 2 -16.21 -35.70 18.42
CA ALA A 2 -15.33 -35.32 19.52
C ALA A 2 -14.61 -34.02 19.13
N GLY A 3 -14.73 -32.96 19.95
CA GLY A 3 -13.99 -31.72 19.73
C GLY A 3 -12.49 -31.94 19.95
N VAL A 4 -11.68 -30.98 19.48
CA VAL A 4 -10.23 -31.00 19.73
C VAL A 4 -9.97 -30.92 21.23
N VAL A 5 -8.97 -31.67 21.71
CA VAL A 5 -8.60 -31.69 23.13
C VAL A 5 -8.12 -30.29 23.54
N ARG A 6 -8.80 -29.72 24.54
CA ARG A 6 -8.45 -28.40 25.09
C ARG A 6 -7.07 -28.47 25.77
N PRO A 7 -6.16 -27.51 25.51
CA PRO A 7 -4.84 -27.48 26.15
C PRO A 7 -4.93 -27.11 27.63
N ASP A 8 -3.95 -27.58 28.42
CA ASP A 8 -3.82 -27.29 29.85
C ASP A 8 -3.49 -25.81 30.14
N VAL A 9 -2.84 -25.13 29.20
CA VAL A 9 -2.45 -23.72 29.30
C VAL A 9 -3.07 -22.94 28.14
N PHE A 10 -4.01 -22.05 28.45
CA PHE A 10 -4.66 -21.18 27.48
C PHE A 10 -3.82 -19.92 27.22
N LYS A 11 -3.52 -19.62 25.96
CA LYS A 11 -2.69 -18.47 25.55
C LYS A 11 -3.52 -17.40 24.88
N LYS A 12 -3.55 -16.20 25.45
CA LYS A 12 -4.30 -15.08 24.87
C LYS A 12 -3.53 -14.46 23.70
N ILE A 13 -4.15 -14.42 22.53
CA ILE A 13 -3.58 -13.77 21.33
C ILE A 13 -3.78 -12.26 21.47
N LYS A 14 -2.73 -11.47 21.25
CA LYS A 14 -2.79 -10.01 21.26
C LYS A 14 -2.78 -9.47 19.82
N PRO A 15 -3.65 -8.50 19.49
CA PRO A 15 -3.58 -7.83 18.21
C PRO A 15 -2.25 -7.07 18.10
N GLN A 16 -1.44 -7.41 17.09
CA GLN A 16 -0.19 -6.70 16.78
C GLN A 16 -0.44 -5.37 16.07
N GLU A 17 -1.45 -5.34 15.21
CA GLU A 17 -1.94 -4.14 14.55
C GLU A 17 -3.18 -3.60 15.29
N LYS A 18 -3.37 -2.28 15.28
CA LYS A 18 -4.45 -1.62 16.02
C LYS A 18 -5.86 -2.09 15.62
N GLU A 19 -6.01 -2.80 14.50
CA GLU A 19 -7.30 -3.32 14.02
C GLU A 19 -7.14 -4.67 13.28
N LEU A 20 -6.52 -5.69 13.89
CA LEU A 20 -6.59 -7.06 13.35
C LEU A 20 -8.03 -7.61 13.52
N ILE A 21 -8.94 -7.14 12.69
CA ILE A 21 -10.37 -7.49 12.71
C ILE A 21 -10.77 -7.93 11.30
N PHE A 22 -11.14 -9.20 11.16
CA PHE A 22 -11.67 -9.74 9.93
C PHE A 22 -13.06 -9.20 9.63
N ASP A 23 -13.24 -8.69 8.41
CA ASP A 23 -14.50 -8.15 7.94
C ASP A 23 -15.08 -8.87 6.71
N GLY A 24 -14.57 -10.07 6.43
CA GLY A 24 -15.01 -10.87 5.29
C GLY A 24 -14.25 -10.57 4.01
N THR A 25 -13.25 -9.69 4.04
CA THR A 25 -12.36 -9.42 2.90
C THR A 25 -10.95 -9.94 3.15
N GLU A 26 -10.23 -10.29 2.07
CA GLU A 26 -8.82 -10.71 2.12
C GLU A 26 -8.53 -11.85 3.14
N VAL A 27 -9.38 -12.88 3.16
CA VAL A 27 -9.37 -13.95 4.17
C VAL A 27 -7.99 -14.59 4.37
N GLU A 28 -7.22 -14.79 3.31
CA GLU A 28 -5.87 -15.38 3.39
C GLU A 28 -4.89 -14.48 4.16
N GLN A 29 -4.91 -13.17 3.88
CA GLN A 29 -4.04 -12.21 4.58
C GLN A 29 -4.42 -12.10 6.06
N PHE A 30 -5.71 -12.07 6.36
CA PHE A 30 -6.19 -12.10 7.73
C PHE A 30 -5.69 -13.36 8.46
N LEU A 31 -5.86 -14.54 7.85
CA LEU A 31 -5.45 -15.81 8.45
C LEU A 31 -3.94 -15.90 8.65
N ASP A 32 -3.13 -15.37 7.74
CA ASP A 32 -1.68 -15.32 7.87
C ASP A 32 -1.25 -14.40 9.02
N SER A 33 -1.77 -13.17 9.07
CA SER A 33 -1.48 -12.24 10.17
C SER A 33 -1.96 -12.76 11.52
N TYR A 34 -3.12 -13.42 11.56
CA TYR A 34 -3.67 -14.03 12.76
C TYR A 34 -2.82 -15.22 13.25
N THR A 35 -2.40 -16.09 12.33
CA THR A 35 -1.52 -17.23 12.64
C THR A 35 -0.16 -16.76 13.12
N MET A 36 0.41 -15.73 12.48
CA MET A 36 1.68 -15.16 12.90
C MET A 36 1.61 -14.57 14.32
N ALA A 37 0.52 -13.86 14.65
CA ALA A 37 0.32 -13.33 15.99
C ALA A 37 0.16 -14.47 17.03
N ALA A 38 -0.58 -15.52 16.67
CA ALA A 38 -0.82 -16.66 17.53
C ALA A 38 0.46 -17.47 17.82
N ASP A 39 1.18 -17.88 16.78
CA ASP A 39 2.29 -18.83 16.88
C ASP A 39 3.61 -18.14 17.31
N VAL A 40 4.00 -17.09 16.59
CA VAL A 40 5.34 -16.48 16.74
C VAL A 40 5.43 -15.57 17.97
N LEU A 41 4.33 -14.93 18.36
CA LEU A 41 4.34 -13.84 19.36
C LEU A 41 3.71 -14.23 20.69
N ASP A 42 2.71 -15.11 20.67
CA ASP A 42 1.97 -15.52 21.88
C ASP A 42 2.07 -17.03 22.18
N GLY A 43 2.64 -17.85 21.28
CA GLY A 43 2.80 -19.30 21.44
C GLY A 43 1.47 -20.04 21.64
N ALA A 44 0.41 -19.57 21.01
CA ALA A 44 -0.94 -20.08 21.13
C ALA A 44 -1.13 -21.36 20.32
N THR A 45 -1.92 -22.28 20.88
CA THR A 45 -2.25 -23.54 20.22
C THR A 45 -3.33 -23.33 19.16
N GLU A 46 -3.47 -24.28 18.25
CA GLU A 46 -4.58 -24.32 17.28
C GLU A 46 -5.96 -24.22 17.96
N TYR A 47 -6.14 -24.85 19.12
CA TYR A 47 -7.37 -24.70 19.91
C TYR A 47 -7.58 -23.24 20.36
N ASP A 48 -6.52 -22.59 20.87
CA ASP A 48 -6.58 -21.20 21.32
C ASP A 48 -6.94 -20.26 20.17
N MET A 49 -6.45 -20.55 18.95
CA MET A 49 -6.76 -19.82 17.72
C MET A 49 -8.23 -19.96 17.34
N ALA A 50 -8.75 -21.20 17.23
CA ALA A 50 -10.17 -21.40 16.91
C ALA A 50 -11.09 -20.77 17.96
N TYR A 51 -10.74 -20.89 19.25
CA TYR A 51 -11.54 -20.33 20.34
C TYR A 51 -11.55 -18.79 20.36
N GLN A 52 -10.40 -18.16 20.08
CA GLN A 52 -10.27 -16.70 20.17
C GLN A 52 -10.67 -15.97 18.91
N LEU A 53 -10.86 -16.67 17.79
CA LEU A 53 -11.23 -16.08 16.51
C LEU A 53 -12.39 -15.07 16.62
N ARG A 54 -13.40 -15.36 17.46
CA ARG A 54 -14.55 -14.47 17.72
C ARG A 54 -14.19 -13.04 18.15
N ALA A 55 -13.02 -12.84 18.77
CA ALA A 55 -12.54 -11.54 19.22
C ALA A 55 -11.86 -10.73 18.10
N PHE A 56 -11.53 -11.39 16.99
CA PHE A 56 -10.78 -10.83 15.86
C PHE A 56 -11.65 -10.74 14.60
N VAL A 57 -12.97 -10.74 14.73
CA VAL A 57 -13.90 -10.67 13.60
C VAL A 57 -15.02 -9.66 13.87
N LYS A 58 -15.55 -9.03 12.82
CA LYS A 58 -16.74 -8.19 12.92
C LYS A 58 -17.97 -9.04 13.23
N LYS A 59 -18.98 -8.44 13.89
CA LYS A 59 -20.18 -9.15 14.37
C LYS A 59 -20.99 -9.82 13.26
N ASP A 60 -21.13 -9.14 12.13
CA ASP A 60 -21.80 -9.62 10.92
C ASP A 60 -21.08 -10.81 10.28
N VAL A 61 -19.75 -10.81 10.29
CA VAL A 61 -18.92 -11.92 9.81
C VAL A 61 -18.94 -13.11 10.76
N PHE A 62 -18.98 -12.84 12.07
CA PHE A 62 -19.01 -13.87 13.10
C PHE A 62 -20.19 -14.83 12.92
N VAL A 63 -21.38 -14.30 12.58
CA VAL A 63 -22.58 -15.11 12.33
C VAL A 63 -22.34 -16.15 11.23
N ILE A 64 -21.53 -15.82 10.22
CA ILE A 64 -21.16 -16.76 9.16
C ILE A 64 -20.17 -17.78 9.69
N ILE A 65 -19.14 -17.35 10.43
CA ILE A 65 -18.12 -18.23 11.02
C ILE A 65 -18.74 -19.30 11.93
N GLU A 66 -19.77 -18.96 12.70
CA GLU A 66 -20.49 -19.93 13.55
C GLU A 66 -21.12 -21.07 12.75
N THR A 67 -21.40 -20.87 11.46
CA THR A 67 -21.96 -21.90 10.58
C THR A 67 -20.88 -22.75 9.88
N LEU A 68 -19.60 -22.38 10.01
CA LEU A 68 -18.52 -23.05 9.30
C LEU A 68 -18.04 -24.30 10.03
N ASP A 69 -17.70 -25.30 9.21
CA ASP A 69 -17.19 -26.56 9.71
C ASP A 69 -15.88 -26.36 10.46
N GLY A 70 -15.75 -26.99 11.64
CA GLY A 70 -14.60 -26.83 12.53
C GLY A 70 -14.76 -25.77 13.63
N PHE A 71 -15.77 -24.88 13.55
CA PHE A 71 -16.00 -23.87 14.58
C PHE A 71 -16.39 -24.49 15.93
N ASP A 72 -17.46 -25.27 15.96
CA ASP A 72 -17.99 -25.89 17.20
C ASP A 72 -17.00 -26.89 17.83
N THR A 73 -16.16 -27.51 17.01
CA THR A 73 -15.15 -28.48 17.46
C THR A 73 -13.83 -27.84 17.84
N TYR A 74 -13.67 -26.53 17.65
CA TYR A 74 -12.41 -25.79 17.78
C TYR A 74 -11.27 -26.42 16.95
N ASP A 75 -11.63 -26.97 15.80
CA ASP A 75 -10.70 -27.58 14.86
C ASP A 75 -10.21 -26.50 13.91
N TRP A 76 -9.07 -25.89 14.28
CA TRP A 76 -8.51 -24.76 13.54
C TRP A 76 -8.16 -25.10 12.09
N PRO A 77 -7.49 -26.21 11.76
CA PRO A 77 -7.25 -26.58 10.36
C PRO A 77 -8.54 -26.66 9.54
N LYS A 78 -9.59 -27.28 10.10
CA LYS A 78 -10.89 -27.44 9.43
C LYS A 78 -11.62 -26.11 9.28
N LEU A 79 -11.63 -25.29 10.33
CA LEU A 79 -12.20 -23.95 10.33
C LEU A 79 -11.50 -23.04 9.34
N LYS A 80 -10.16 -23.03 9.32
CA LYS A 80 -9.34 -22.28 8.37
C LYS A 80 -9.68 -22.65 6.93
N ALA A 81 -9.77 -23.94 6.63
CA ALA A 81 -10.15 -24.42 5.30
C ALA A 81 -11.58 -23.99 4.92
N ALA A 82 -12.53 -24.05 5.85
CA ALA A 82 -13.90 -23.58 5.62
C ALA A 82 -13.97 -22.07 5.38
N MET A 83 -13.20 -21.26 6.12
CA MET A 83 -13.09 -19.81 5.91
C MET A 83 -12.53 -19.50 4.52
N ILE A 84 -11.45 -20.18 4.09
CA ILE A 84 -10.88 -20.04 2.74
C ILE A 84 -11.89 -20.51 1.67
N SER A 85 -12.65 -21.57 1.91
CA SER A 85 -13.65 -22.03 0.95
C SER A 85 -14.80 -21.03 0.77
N TYR A 86 -15.24 -20.41 1.85
CA TYR A 86 -16.35 -19.45 1.86
C TYR A 86 -15.93 -18.09 1.29
N TRP A 87 -14.83 -17.52 1.77
CA TRP A 87 -14.37 -16.17 1.38
C TRP A 87 -13.26 -16.18 0.31
N GLY A 88 -12.48 -17.25 0.17
CA GLY A 88 -11.39 -17.34 -0.82
C GLY A 88 -11.87 -17.49 -2.27
N ARG A 89 -13.18 -17.61 -2.50
CA ARG A 89 -13.77 -17.56 -3.86
C ARG A 89 -13.85 -16.14 -4.44
N THR A 90 -13.54 -15.10 -3.67
CA THR A 90 -13.29 -13.79 -4.25
C THR A 90 -11.86 -13.74 -4.74
N ASP A 91 -11.68 -14.02 -6.02
CA ASP A 91 -10.50 -13.72 -6.84
C ASP A 91 -10.32 -12.20 -6.99
N VAL A 92 -10.36 -11.48 -5.85
CA VAL A 92 -10.04 -10.07 -5.77
C VAL A 92 -8.55 -10.05 -5.49
N ALA A 93 -7.78 -10.23 -6.56
CA ALA A 93 -6.35 -9.96 -6.55
C ALA A 93 -6.12 -8.68 -5.75
N ARG A 94 -5.32 -8.78 -4.67
CA ARG A 94 -5.00 -7.65 -3.76
C ARG A 94 -4.61 -6.41 -4.53
N PHE A 95 -3.96 -6.63 -5.66
CA PHE A 95 -3.75 -5.65 -6.71
C PHE A 95 -4.08 -6.27 -8.07
N THR A 96 -4.85 -5.52 -8.85
CA THR A 96 -5.18 -5.79 -10.23
C THR A 96 -4.37 -4.87 -11.16
N LEU A 97 -4.40 -5.14 -12.47
CA LEU A 97 -3.84 -4.22 -13.46
C LEU A 97 -4.49 -2.82 -13.44
N ARG A 98 -5.71 -2.67 -12.87
CA ARG A 98 -6.40 -1.38 -12.74
C ARG A 98 -5.86 -0.55 -11.59
N ASP A 99 -5.34 -1.20 -10.55
CA ASP A 99 -4.76 -0.50 -9.41
C ASP A 99 -3.48 0.24 -9.80
N LEU A 100 -2.82 -0.19 -10.89
CA LEU A 100 -1.70 0.51 -11.53
C LEU A 100 -2.07 1.92 -12.05
N ASP A 101 -3.35 2.19 -12.33
CA ASP A 101 -3.80 3.44 -12.93
C ASP A 101 -4.02 4.56 -11.87
N SER A 102 -3.92 4.25 -10.58
CA SER A 102 -4.17 5.20 -9.48
C SER A 102 -2.94 6.07 -9.14
N LEU A 103 -3.11 7.40 -9.04
CA LEU A 103 -2.03 8.37 -8.82
C LEU A 103 -1.28 8.23 -7.47
N ALA A 104 -1.86 7.54 -6.47
CA ALA A 104 -1.28 7.35 -5.15
C ALA A 104 -0.10 6.34 -5.12
N PHE A 105 0.20 5.73 -6.26
CA PHE A 105 1.07 4.55 -6.36
C PHE A 105 2.57 4.83 -6.37
N ARG A 106 3.02 6.09 -6.44
CA ARG A 106 4.48 6.41 -6.49
C ARG A 106 5.28 5.78 -5.34
N GLN A 107 4.66 5.63 -4.16
CA GLN A 107 5.30 5.01 -3.00
C GLN A 107 5.09 3.48 -2.91
N LYS A 108 4.16 2.92 -3.70
CA LYS A 108 3.72 1.52 -3.60
C LYS A 108 4.01 0.69 -4.85
N TRP A 109 4.70 1.25 -5.85
CA TRP A 109 4.99 0.54 -7.10
C TRP A 109 5.77 -0.75 -6.92
N ASP A 110 6.90 -0.69 -6.21
CA ASP A 110 7.77 -1.85 -6.04
C ASP A 110 7.09 -3.01 -5.28
N PRO A 111 6.34 -2.78 -4.18
CA PRO A 111 5.54 -3.82 -3.56
C PRO A 111 4.49 -4.46 -4.49
N ILE A 112 3.83 -3.67 -5.32
CA ILE A 112 2.71 -4.15 -6.12
C ILE A 112 3.19 -4.91 -7.36
N GLN A 113 4.23 -4.40 -8.02
CA GLN A 113 4.93 -5.14 -9.07
C GLN A 113 5.41 -6.51 -8.56
N SER A 114 5.99 -6.55 -7.35
CA SER A 114 6.48 -7.79 -6.75
C SER A 114 5.33 -8.77 -6.46
N TYR A 115 4.18 -8.26 -6.01
CA TYR A 115 2.97 -9.06 -5.82
C TYR A 115 2.46 -9.67 -7.13
N LEU A 116 2.36 -8.86 -8.20
CA LEU A 116 1.83 -9.31 -9.49
C LEU A 116 2.69 -10.42 -10.11
N ILE A 117 4.02 -10.34 -9.98
CA ILE A 117 4.94 -11.39 -10.47
C ILE A 117 4.82 -12.64 -9.60
N ARG A 118 4.76 -12.48 -8.28
CA ARG A 118 4.72 -13.61 -7.34
C ARG A 118 3.46 -14.47 -7.46
N ASN A 119 2.35 -13.88 -7.91
CA ASN A 119 1.07 -14.56 -8.07
C ASN A 119 0.76 -14.89 -9.54
N ASP A 120 1.78 -14.88 -10.42
CA ASP A 120 1.63 -15.20 -11.85
C ASP A 120 0.57 -14.35 -12.58
N HIS A 121 0.30 -13.14 -12.08
CA HIS A 121 -0.61 -12.19 -12.75
C HIS A 121 0.07 -11.49 -13.94
N ILE A 122 1.40 -11.41 -13.91
CA ILE A 122 2.26 -10.97 -15.03
C ILE A 122 3.52 -11.83 -15.02
N ASP A 123 4.01 -12.21 -16.20
CA ASP A 123 5.25 -12.99 -16.31
C ASP A 123 6.46 -12.08 -16.09
N THR A 124 6.37 -10.83 -16.56
CA THR A 124 7.49 -9.88 -16.52
C THR A 124 7.07 -8.43 -16.28
N VAL A 125 8.01 -7.64 -15.73
CA VAL A 125 7.85 -6.18 -15.56
C VAL A 125 7.69 -5.42 -16.88
N GLU A 126 8.05 -6.02 -18.01
CA GLU A 126 7.93 -5.38 -19.32
C GLU A 126 6.46 -5.24 -19.76
N GLU A 127 5.58 -6.13 -19.30
CA GLU A 127 4.14 -6.10 -19.60
C GLU A 127 3.45 -4.87 -19.02
N VAL A 128 3.89 -4.42 -17.84
CA VAL A 128 3.34 -3.24 -17.17
C VAL A 128 4.03 -1.93 -17.57
N ARG A 129 5.06 -1.98 -18.43
CA ARG A 129 5.86 -0.80 -18.81
C ARG A 129 5.02 0.36 -19.35
N ILE A 130 4.08 0.07 -20.25
CA ILE A 130 3.26 1.12 -20.87
C ILE A 130 2.33 1.72 -19.83
N ARG A 131 1.68 0.88 -19.00
CA ARG A 131 0.81 1.31 -17.91
C ARG A 131 1.58 2.15 -16.89
N TYR A 132 2.78 1.73 -16.52
CA TYR A 132 3.67 2.47 -15.62
C TYR A 132 3.95 3.89 -16.10
N TYR A 133 4.26 4.06 -17.39
CA TYR A 133 4.43 5.38 -17.98
C TYR A 133 3.12 6.19 -18.02
N GLN A 134 2.01 5.55 -18.36
CA GLN A 134 0.70 6.19 -18.50
C GLN A 134 0.08 6.65 -17.17
N ALA A 135 0.45 6.02 -16.05
CA ALA A 135 -0.01 6.41 -14.71
C ALA A 135 0.44 7.83 -14.29
N PHE A 136 1.45 8.40 -14.96
CA PHE A 136 1.90 9.76 -14.70
C PHE A 136 1.00 10.79 -15.41
N ALA A 137 0.75 11.94 -14.78
CA ALA A 137 0.03 13.03 -15.43
C ALA A 137 0.75 13.50 -16.71
N PRO A 138 0.03 14.00 -17.75
CA PRO A 138 0.62 14.38 -19.03
C PRO A 138 1.83 15.32 -18.93
N GLY A 139 1.78 16.32 -18.03
CA GLY A 139 2.90 17.24 -17.81
C GLY A 139 4.16 16.57 -17.23
N ILE A 140 4.01 15.47 -16.50
CA ILE A 140 5.12 14.65 -16.00
C ILE A 140 5.63 13.74 -17.10
N GLN A 141 4.71 13.13 -17.87
CA GLN A 141 5.04 12.31 -19.04
C GLN A 141 5.92 13.07 -20.05
N ASP A 142 5.67 14.37 -20.25
CA ASP A 142 6.49 15.23 -21.11
C ASP A 142 7.90 15.48 -20.55
N LYS A 143 8.03 15.69 -19.24
CA LYS A 143 9.34 15.83 -18.59
C LYS A 143 10.14 14.52 -18.71
N ILE A 144 9.50 13.39 -18.46
CA ILE A 144 10.10 12.05 -18.63
C ILE A 144 10.55 11.85 -20.08
N ARG A 145 9.73 12.22 -21.07
CA ARG A 145 10.13 12.18 -22.49
C ARG A 145 11.37 13.01 -22.78
N LYS A 146 11.43 14.25 -22.28
CA LYS A 146 12.59 15.14 -22.46
C LYS A 146 13.86 14.53 -21.87
N VAL A 147 13.79 13.94 -20.68
CA VAL A 147 14.92 13.24 -20.05
C VAL A 147 15.36 12.03 -20.89
N MET A 148 14.43 11.22 -21.38
CA MET A 148 14.78 10.07 -22.22
C MET A 148 15.38 10.47 -23.59
N ILE A 149 14.93 11.59 -24.18
CA ILE A 149 15.53 12.19 -25.37
C ILE A 149 16.98 12.60 -25.07
N LYS A 150 17.17 13.38 -23.99
CA LYS A 150 18.47 13.90 -23.56
C LYS A 150 19.46 12.77 -23.30
N ASN A 151 19.02 11.72 -22.62
CA ASN A 151 19.84 10.57 -22.26
C ASN A 151 20.00 9.55 -23.41
N LYS A 152 19.44 9.83 -24.60
CA LYS A 152 19.44 8.95 -25.77
C LYS A 152 18.92 7.53 -25.50
N THR A 153 18.05 7.39 -24.50
CA THR A 153 17.47 6.10 -24.14
C THR A 153 16.20 5.81 -24.93
N MET A 154 15.58 6.83 -25.52
CA MET A 154 14.34 6.66 -26.27
C MET A 154 14.57 5.94 -27.61
N ILE A 155 13.73 4.95 -27.90
CA ILE A 155 13.82 4.15 -29.12
C ILE A 155 12.97 4.82 -30.21
N THR A 156 13.59 5.13 -31.34
CA THR A 156 12.88 5.62 -32.53
C THR A 156 12.70 4.46 -33.50
N THR A 157 11.45 4.18 -33.85
CA THR A 157 11.09 3.17 -34.85
C THR A 157 11.36 3.67 -36.27
N LYS A 158 11.39 2.76 -37.26
CA LYS A 158 11.67 3.11 -38.67
C LYS A 158 10.64 4.11 -39.24
N ASP A 159 9.42 4.10 -38.71
CA ASP A 159 8.33 5.03 -39.03
C ASP A 159 8.34 6.31 -38.19
N ARG A 160 9.47 6.63 -37.54
CA ARG A 160 9.68 7.82 -36.69
C ARG A 160 8.72 7.94 -35.51
N ARG A 161 8.12 6.83 -35.07
CA ARG A 161 7.33 6.78 -33.84
C ARG A 161 8.22 6.46 -32.64
N PHE A 162 7.88 7.01 -31.49
CA PHE A 162 8.58 6.73 -30.25
C PHE A 162 8.10 5.42 -29.64
N LYS A 163 9.06 4.56 -29.26
CA LYS A 163 8.83 3.36 -28.47
C LYS A 163 9.50 3.54 -27.10
N LEU A 164 8.78 3.16 -26.05
CA LEU A 164 9.33 3.18 -24.70
C LEU A 164 10.55 2.23 -24.62
N PRO A 165 11.63 2.64 -23.93
CA PRO A 165 12.79 1.78 -23.70
C PRO A 165 12.45 0.60 -22.78
N PRO A 166 13.38 -0.34 -22.53
CA PRO A 166 13.20 -1.36 -21.49
C PRO A 166 12.82 -0.74 -20.14
N PHE A 167 12.05 -1.47 -19.33
CA PHE A 167 11.45 -0.99 -18.09
C PHE A 167 12.49 -0.36 -17.15
N LYS A 168 13.67 -0.97 -17.03
CA LYS A 168 14.78 -0.46 -16.22
C LYS A 168 15.19 0.98 -16.61
N LYS A 169 15.32 1.25 -17.91
CA LYS A 169 15.71 2.58 -18.41
C LYS A 169 14.60 3.61 -18.28
N LEU A 170 13.35 3.17 -18.40
CA LEU A 170 12.19 4.01 -18.10
C LEU A 170 12.16 4.39 -16.61
N LYS A 171 12.37 3.43 -15.70
CA LYS A 171 12.39 3.67 -14.24
C LYS A 171 13.49 4.66 -13.86
N GLU A 172 14.72 4.48 -14.38
CA GLU A 172 15.85 5.42 -14.18
C GLU A 172 15.48 6.87 -14.59
N ALA A 173 14.87 7.06 -15.76
CA ALA A 173 14.49 8.39 -16.24
C ALA A 173 13.37 9.03 -15.41
N ILE A 174 12.43 8.23 -14.91
CA ILE A 174 11.37 8.69 -14.02
C ILE A 174 11.95 9.14 -12.68
N GLU A 175 12.86 8.34 -12.08
CA GLU A 175 13.53 8.69 -10.83
C GLU A 175 14.32 10.00 -10.95
N GLU A 176 14.96 10.26 -12.09
CA GLU A 176 15.62 11.55 -12.37
C GLU A 176 14.62 12.71 -12.33
N VAL A 177 13.51 12.62 -13.07
CA VAL A 177 12.46 13.66 -13.06
C VAL A 177 11.87 13.88 -11.66
N MET A 178 11.68 12.80 -10.91
CA MET A 178 11.13 12.84 -9.56
C MET A 178 12.07 13.53 -8.57
N LYS A 179 13.37 13.25 -8.67
CA LYS A 179 14.41 13.95 -7.89
C LYS A 179 14.39 15.43 -8.22
N ASP A 180 14.43 15.80 -9.49
CA ASP A 180 14.42 17.21 -9.93
C ASP A 180 13.18 17.96 -9.44
N GLN A 181 12.00 17.32 -9.44
CA GLN A 181 10.78 17.92 -8.90
C GLN A 181 10.83 18.12 -7.38
N THR A 182 11.39 17.16 -6.66
CA THR A 182 11.53 17.24 -5.20
C THR A 182 12.49 18.36 -4.82
N THR A 183 13.58 18.54 -5.58
CA THR A 183 14.56 19.62 -5.39
C THR A 183 13.93 21.00 -5.64
N LEU A 184 13.13 21.15 -6.70
CA LEU A 184 12.44 22.42 -7.04
C LEU A 184 11.41 22.86 -5.99
N THR A 185 10.71 21.93 -5.32
CA THR A 185 9.77 22.28 -4.23
C THR A 185 10.46 22.90 -3.01
N PHE A 186 11.73 22.53 -2.73
CA PHE A 186 12.51 23.13 -1.66
C PHE A 186 13.04 24.53 -2.02
N GLU A 187 13.40 24.77 -3.28
CA GLU A 187 13.87 26.08 -3.75
C GLU A 187 12.73 27.12 -3.85
N LEU A 188 11.55 26.72 -4.35
CA LEU A 188 10.37 27.61 -4.38
C LEU A 188 9.95 28.08 -2.97
N SER A 189 10.16 27.24 -1.95
CA SER A 189 9.89 27.60 -0.55
C SER A 189 10.88 28.64 0.00
N ARG A 190 12.06 28.77 -0.63
CA ARG A 190 13.11 29.71 -0.25
C ARG A 190 13.07 31.01 -1.06
N GLU A 191 12.51 30.96 -2.28
CA GLU A 191 12.33 32.11 -3.17
C GLU A 191 10.97 32.81 -3.01
N ALA A 192 10.01 32.21 -2.28
CA ALA A 192 8.84 32.92 -1.82
C ALA A 192 9.27 34.02 -0.83
N GLY A 193 9.65 35.17 -1.38
CA GLY A 193 9.81 36.40 -0.61
C GLY A 193 8.57 36.62 0.26
N PRO A 194 8.70 37.33 1.39
CA PRO A 194 7.62 37.48 2.34
C PRO A 194 6.35 37.95 1.62
N SER A 195 5.27 37.16 1.75
CA SER A 195 3.94 37.49 1.24
C SER A 195 3.60 38.94 1.56
N SER A 196 2.85 39.63 0.68
CA SER A 196 2.46 41.03 0.87
C SER A 196 1.84 41.29 2.25
N ALA A 197 1.09 40.33 2.79
CA ALA A 197 0.53 40.37 4.14
C ALA A 197 1.61 40.37 5.23
N PHE A 198 2.69 39.60 5.05
CA PHE A 198 3.83 39.57 5.98
C PHE A 198 4.66 40.85 5.88
N GLN A 199 4.79 41.44 4.69
CA GLN A 199 5.42 42.75 4.52
C GLN A 199 4.62 43.88 5.19
N GLU A 200 3.29 43.86 5.09
CA GLU A 200 2.43 44.80 5.80
C GLU A 200 2.54 44.65 7.32
N SER A 201 2.51 43.41 7.83
CA SER A 201 2.65 43.15 9.26
C SER A 201 4.00 43.63 9.81
N ASN A 202 5.09 43.48 9.04
CA ASN A 202 6.40 44.00 9.42
C ASN A 202 6.48 45.54 9.40
N LYS A 203 5.75 46.20 8.49
CA LYS A 203 5.64 47.68 8.48
C LYS A 203 4.87 48.20 9.69
N VAL A 204 3.86 47.47 10.14
CA VAL A 204 3.10 47.81 11.37
C VAL A 204 3.98 47.63 12.61
N MET A 205 4.77 46.55 12.66
CA MET A 205 5.69 46.30 13.77
C MET A 205 6.81 47.34 13.87
N LYS A 206 7.37 47.81 12.74
CA LYS A 206 8.34 48.92 12.74
C LYS A 206 7.74 50.23 13.23
N ARG A 207 6.54 50.58 12.77
CA ARG A 207 5.83 51.80 13.24
C ARG A 207 5.55 51.78 14.73
N MET A 208 5.10 50.64 15.27
CA MET A 208 4.91 50.51 16.72
C MET A 208 6.21 50.56 17.52
N GLY A 209 7.35 50.17 16.93
CA GLY A 209 8.66 50.33 17.56
C GLY A 209 9.13 51.78 17.59
N GLU A 210 8.89 52.53 16.52
CA GLU A 210 9.25 53.95 16.40
C GLU A 210 8.33 54.85 17.26
N GLU A 211 7.03 54.55 17.33
CA GLU A 211 6.05 55.29 18.15
C GLU A 211 6.15 55.00 19.66
N ARG A 212 6.88 53.95 20.06
CA ARG A 212 7.08 53.56 21.46
C ARG A 212 8.36 54.10 22.10
N HIS A 213 9.09 55.01 21.47
CA HIS A 213 10.16 55.74 22.14
C HIS A 213 9.57 56.99 22.81
N PRO A 214 9.36 57.01 24.13
CA PRO A 214 9.02 58.24 24.84
C PRO A 214 10.28 59.13 24.85
N THR A 215 10.07 60.43 24.68
CA THR A 215 11.09 61.45 24.92
C THR A 215 11.44 61.53 26.40
#